data_AF-A0A2S1KSE3-F1
#
_entry.id   AF-A0A2S1KSE3-F1
#
_cell.length_a   1.000
_cell.length_b   1.000
_cell.length_c   1.000
_cell.angle_alpha   90.00
_cell.angle_beta   90.00
_cell.angle_gamma   90.00
#
_symmetry.space_group_name_H-M   'P 1'
#
loop_
_entity.id
_entity.type
_entity.pdbx_description
1 polymer ?
#
loop_
_entity_poly.entity_id
_entity_poly.type
_entity_poly.pdbx_seq_one_letter_code
_entity_poly.pdbx_strand_id
1 'polypeptide(L)'
;MAIPTGIPNTQINVAQSWDALITAIFGPIVGALVAFIGHALNDAISYGAVWWSWVIADAVFALIFGIAIKRLQLTDGDFSTRKAVLFNVWQLVANVIAWSIVAPLGDILLFSEPATKVFLQGFVATGVNFVSTLILGTIILAAYNKTQVKRGSLAKED
;
A
#
# COMPACT_ATOMS: atom_id res chain seq x y z
N MET A 1 -14.18 3.28 5.46
CA MET A 1 -14.34 3.36 6.93
C MET A 1 -13.02 3.84 7.49
N ALA A 2 -13.03 4.94 8.24
CA ALA A 2 -11.86 5.40 9.00
C ALA A 2 -12.13 5.13 10.48
N ILE A 3 -11.31 4.29 11.11
CA ILE A 3 -11.37 4.06 12.56
C ILE A 3 -10.22 4.88 13.18
N PRO A 4 -10.49 5.79 14.12
CA PRO A 4 -9.46 6.61 14.73
C PRO A 4 -8.50 5.75 15.57
N THR A 5 -7.21 6.10 15.53
CA THR A 5 -6.16 5.38 16.28
C THR A 5 -5.89 5.97 17.67
N GLY A 6 -6.50 7.11 18.00
CA GLY A 6 -6.16 7.92 19.18
C GLY A 6 -4.95 8.82 18.98
N ILE A 7 -4.27 8.73 17.83
CA ILE A 7 -3.20 9.63 17.42
C ILE A 7 -3.76 10.65 16.41
N PRO A 8 -3.46 11.95 16.55
CA PRO A 8 -3.97 12.98 15.65
C PRO A 8 -3.75 12.62 14.18
N ASN A 9 -4.77 12.84 13.36
CA ASN A 9 -4.74 12.66 11.91
C ASN A 9 -4.32 11.26 11.42
N THR A 10 -4.32 10.24 12.29
CA THR A 10 -3.93 8.87 11.93
C THR A 10 -5.12 7.93 12.11
N GLN A 11 -5.48 7.23 11.04
CA GLN A 11 -6.71 6.46 10.94
C GLN A 11 -6.43 5.08 10.35
N ILE A 12 -7.19 4.09 10.77
CA ILE A 12 -7.23 2.78 10.12
C ILE A 12 -8.04 2.91 8.84
N ASN A 13 -7.41 2.61 7.71
CA ASN A 13 -8.04 2.61 6.39
C ASN A 13 -7.71 1.30 5.64
N VAL A 14 -8.62 0.90 4.77
CA VAL A 14 -8.49 -0.23 3.84
C VAL A 14 -7.88 0.19 2.49
N ALA A 15 -7.73 1.50 2.24
CA ALA A 15 -7.18 2.05 1.00
C ALA A 15 -5.83 1.41 0.64
N GLN A 16 -4.91 1.28 1.59
CA GLN A 16 -3.60 0.70 1.30
C GLN A 16 -3.68 -0.78 0.90
N SER A 17 -4.62 -1.54 1.47
CA SER A 17 -4.86 -2.94 1.09
C SER A 17 -5.40 -3.06 -0.33
N TRP A 18 -6.23 -2.09 -0.74
CA TRP A 18 -6.71 -1.95 -2.11
C TRP A 18 -5.59 -1.54 -3.07
N ASP A 19 -4.75 -0.57 -2.69
CA ASP A 19 -3.62 -0.12 -3.49
C ASP A 19 -2.60 -1.24 -3.71
N ALA A 20 -2.37 -2.08 -2.70
CA ALA A 20 -1.52 -3.27 -2.84
C ALA A 20 -2.06 -4.24 -3.90
N LEU A 21 -3.39 -4.43 -3.99
CA LEU A 21 -4.00 -5.24 -5.05
C LEU A 21 -3.81 -4.60 -6.43
N ILE A 22 -4.17 -3.32 -6.57
CA ILE A 22 -4.05 -2.59 -7.83
C ILE A 22 -2.60 -2.62 -8.33
N THR A 23 -1.65 -2.40 -7.43
CA THR A 23 -0.22 -2.48 -7.72
C THR A 23 0.20 -3.89 -8.15
N ALA A 24 -0.35 -4.93 -7.53
CA ALA A 24 -0.05 -6.32 -7.91
C ALA A 24 -0.61 -6.70 -9.29
N ILE A 25 -1.75 -6.14 -9.68
CA ILE A 25 -2.40 -6.40 -10.98
C ILE A 25 -1.74 -5.58 -12.10
N PHE A 26 -1.61 -4.27 -11.91
CA PHE A 26 -1.22 -3.33 -12.97
C PHE A 26 0.25 -2.92 -12.93
N GLY A 27 0.97 -3.31 -11.88
CA GLY A 27 2.39 -3.05 -11.70
C GLY A 27 2.70 -1.70 -11.04
N PRO A 28 4.01 -1.42 -10.84
CA PRO A 28 4.48 -0.33 -9.98
C PRO A 28 4.06 1.07 -10.43
N ILE A 29 4.10 1.36 -11.72
CA ILE A 29 3.80 2.71 -12.23
C ILE A 29 2.32 3.03 -12.07
N VAL A 30 1.44 2.10 -12.43
CA VAL A 30 0.00 2.28 -12.28
C VAL A 30 -0.36 2.34 -10.79
N GLY A 31 0.21 1.46 -9.96
CA GLY A 31 0.02 1.50 -8.52
C GLY A 31 0.39 2.85 -7.91
N ALA A 32 1.58 3.39 -8.24
CA ALA A 32 2.03 4.69 -7.75
C ALA A 32 1.12 5.84 -8.19
N LEU A 33 0.66 5.85 -9.44
CA LEU A 33 -0.26 6.88 -9.94
C LEU A 33 -1.63 6.79 -9.28
N VAL A 34 -2.16 5.58 -9.09
CA VAL A 34 -3.46 5.38 -8.40
C VAL A 34 -3.37 5.83 -6.95
N ALA A 35 -2.32 5.46 -6.22
CA ALA A 35 -2.11 5.88 -4.85
C ALA A 35 -1.96 7.42 -4.75
N PHE A 36 -1.11 8.02 -5.60
CA PHE A 36 -0.90 9.47 -5.64
C PHE A 36 -2.18 10.25 -5.93
N ILE A 37 -2.86 9.92 -7.03
CA ILE A 37 -4.07 10.64 -7.47
C ILE A 37 -5.22 10.38 -6.50
N GLY A 38 -5.38 9.13 -6.05
CA GLY A 38 -6.42 8.74 -5.10
C GLY A 38 -6.32 9.48 -3.78
N HIS A 39 -5.12 9.53 -3.19
CA HIS A 39 -4.89 10.26 -1.94
C HIS A 39 -5.08 11.76 -2.14
N ALA A 40 -4.48 12.36 -3.17
CA ALA A 40 -4.61 13.79 -3.43
C ALA A 40 -6.08 14.21 -3.62
N LEU A 41 -6.86 13.41 -4.34
CA LEU A 41 -8.29 13.66 -4.53
C LEU A 41 -9.07 13.49 -3.23
N ASN A 42 -8.78 12.44 -2.46
CA ASN A 42 -9.41 12.21 -1.15
C ASN A 42 -9.18 13.40 -0.22
N ASP A 43 -7.95 13.93 -0.17
CA ASP A 43 -7.62 15.07 0.66
C ASP A 43 -8.32 16.35 0.21
N ALA A 44 -8.26 16.66 -1.09
CA ALA A 44 -8.90 17.84 -1.65
C ALA A 44 -10.41 17.85 -1.38
N ILE A 45 -11.07 16.69 -1.51
CA ILE A 45 -12.52 16.58 -1.31
C ILE A 45 -12.88 16.55 0.18
N SER A 46 -12.16 15.78 0.99
CA SER A 46 -12.55 15.51 2.38
C SER A 46 -12.08 16.59 3.35
N TYR A 47 -10.95 17.22 3.06
CA TYR A 47 -10.26 18.15 3.97
C TYR A 47 -10.01 19.53 3.36
N GLY A 48 -10.31 19.73 2.07
CA GLY A 48 -10.22 21.02 1.38
C GLY A 48 -8.81 21.44 0.98
N ALA A 49 -7.79 20.65 1.35
CA ALA A 49 -6.39 20.88 0.99
C ALA A 49 -5.63 19.55 0.93
N VAL A 50 -4.62 19.48 0.06
CA VAL A 50 -3.82 18.27 -0.16
C VAL A 50 -2.63 18.22 0.78
N TRP A 51 -2.47 17.11 1.52
CA TRP A 51 -1.33 16.91 2.40
C TRP A 51 -0.18 16.18 1.67
N TRP A 52 0.61 16.96 0.93
CA TRP A 52 1.53 16.44 -0.08
C TRP A 52 2.56 15.41 0.41
N SER A 53 3.06 15.53 1.64
CA SER A 53 4.00 14.55 2.22
C SER A 53 3.39 13.15 2.29
N TRP A 54 2.09 13.04 2.62
CA TRP A 54 1.38 11.77 2.75
C TRP A 54 0.98 11.21 1.39
N VAL A 55 0.55 12.08 0.47
CA VAL A 55 0.31 11.73 -0.94
C VAL A 55 1.58 11.14 -1.59
N ILE A 56 2.73 11.78 -1.36
CA ILE A 56 4.02 11.29 -1.87
C ILE A 56 4.40 9.97 -1.20
N ALA A 57 4.18 9.84 0.12
CA ALA A 57 4.46 8.59 0.83
C ALA A 57 3.67 7.40 0.27
N ASP A 58 2.38 7.58 -0.05
CA ASP A 58 1.57 6.52 -0.67
C ASP A 58 2.04 6.13 -2.07
N ALA A 59 2.43 7.13 -2.87
CA ALA A 59 3.03 6.87 -4.18
C ALA A 59 4.36 6.09 -4.06
N VAL A 60 5.20 6.45 -3.08
CA VAL A 60 6.46 5.76 -2.78
C VAL A 60 6.20 4.33 -2.29
N PHE A 61 5.23 4.14 -1.40
CA PHE A 61 4.80 2.83 -0.94
C PHE A 61 4.48 1.92 -2.13
N ALA A 62 3.56 2.35 -3.00
CA ALA A 62 3.11 1.57 -4.15
C ALA A 62 4.24 1.31 -5.16
N LEU A 63 5.14 2.28 -5.36
CA LEU A 63 6.29 2.12 -6.26
C LEU A 63 7.28 1.07 -5.74
N ILE A 64 7.71 1.18 -4.48
CA ILE A 64 8.67 0.24 -3.85
C ILE A 64 8.07 -1.15 -3.81
N PHE A 65 6.84 -1.25 -3.28
CA PHE A 65 6.11 -2.49 -3.19
C PHE A 65 5.96 -3.14 -4.58
N GLY A 66 5.47 -2.38 -5.57
CA GLY A 66 5.24 -2.85 -6.92
C GLY A 66 6.50 -3.34 -7.64
N ILE A 67 7.64 -2.65 -7.46
CA ILE A 67 8.93 -3.09 -8.01
C ILE A 67 9.33 -4.44 -7.40
N ALA A 68 9.20 -4.57 -6.09
CA ALA A 68 9.58 -5.77 -5.37
C ALA A 68 8.70 -6.98 -5.74
N ILE A 69 7.39 -6.76 -5.87
CA ILE A 69 6.43 -7.84 -6.12
C ILE A 69 6.18 -8.15 -7.60
N LYS A 70 6.64 -7.30 -8.54
CA LYS A 70 6.53 -7.56 -10.00
C LYS A 70 7.11 -8.91 -10.39
N ARG A 71 8.17 -9.37 -9.70
CA ARG A 71 8.82 -10.67 -9.97
C ARG A 71 8.12 -11.87 -9.35
N LEU A 72 7.21 -11.65 -8.40
CA LEU A 72 6.53 -12.74 -7.69
C LEU A 72 5.33 -13.30 -8.44
N GLN A 73 4.90 -12.65 -9.53
CA GLN A 73 3.76 -13.07 -10.35
C GLN A 73 2.56 -13.39 -9.45
N LEU A 74 2.16 -12.41 -8.65
CA LEU A 74 1.15 -12.58 -7.60
C LEU A 74 -0.27 -12.81 -8.14
N THR A 75 -0.48 -12.80 -9.44
CA THR A 75 -1.79 -12.79 -10.11
C THR A 75 -1.89 -13.85 -11.22
N ASP A 76 -1.04 -14.88 -11.19
CA ASP A 76 -0.94 -15.93 -12.21
C ASP A 76 -1.84 -17.16 -11.97
N GLY A 77 -2.73 -17.10 -10.98
CA GLY A 77 -3.59 -18.21 -10.57
C GLY A 77 -2.91 -19.20 -9.62
N ASP A 78 -1.70 -18.92 -9.14
CA ASP A 78 -0.97 -19.74 -8.18
C ASP A 78 -0.46 -18.91 -6.99
N PHE A 79 -1.36 -18.58 -6.06
CA PHE A 79 -1.03 -17.83 -4.85
C PHE A 79 -0.64 -18.75 -3.68
N SER A 80 0.58 -19.29 -3.74
CA SER A 80 1.14 -20.15 -2.69
C SER A 80 1.47 -19.40 -1.39
N THR A 81 1.60 -20.14 -0.28
CA THR A 81 2.06 -19.61 1.02
C THR A 81 3.38 -18.84 0.89
N ARG A 82 4.31 -19.31 0.06
CA ARG A 82 5.58 -18.61 -0.19
C ARG A 82 5.35 -17.22 -0.79
N LYS A 83 4.45 -17.10 -1.77
CA LYS A 83 4.09 -15.80 -2.37
C LYS A 83 3.39 -14.89 -1.35
N ALA A 84 2.52 -15.43 -0.50
CA ALA A 84 1.87 -14.68 0.58
C ALA A 84 2.87 -14.13 1.62
N VAL A 85 3.86 -14.94 2.02
CA VAL A 85 4.93 -14.48 2.93
C VAL A 85 5.77 -13.39 2.27
N LEU A 86 6.21 -13.59 1.03
CA LEU A 86 7.03 -12.60 0.32
C LEU A 86 6.27 -11.29 0.05
N PHE A 87 4.98 -11.35 -0.29
CA PHE A 87 4.10 -10.19 -0.38
C PHE A 87 4.13 -9.39 0.93
N ASN A 88 3.99 -10.08 2.07
CA ASN A 88 3.94 -9.44 3.38
C ASN A 88 5.27 -8.86 3.85
N VAL A 89 6.39 -9.50 3.52
CA VAL A 89 7.73 -8.96 3.79
C VAL A 89 7.93 -7.66 2.99
N TRP A 90 7.61 -7.67 1.69
CA TRP A 90 7.83 -6.50 0.85
C TRP A 90 6.89 -5.34 1.14
N GLN A 91 5.62 -5.59 1.46
CA GLN A 91 4.72 -4.52 1.89
C GLN A 91 5.15 -3.92 3.23
N LEU A 92 5.69 -4.71 4.17
CA LEU A 92 6.24 -4.16 5.42
C LEU A 92 7.43 -3.23 5.15
N VAL A 93 8.38 -3.66 4.31
CA VAL A 93 9.53 -2.82 3.92
C VAL A 93 9.06 -1.51 3.27
N ALA A 94 8.10 -1.59 2.34
CA ALA A 94 7.53 -0.41 1.71
C ALA A 94 6.82 0.52 2.70
N ASN A 95 6.06 -0.05 3.66
CA ASN A 95 5.39 0.72 4.71
C ASN A 95 6.38 1.47 5.59
N VAL A 96 7.45 0.81 6.04
CA VAL A 96 8.48 1.46 6.87
C VAL A 96 9.11 2.63 6.13
N ILE A 97 9.46 2.45 4.85
CA ILE A 97 10.07 3.52 4.05
C ILE A 97 9.08 4.67 3.83
N ALA A 98 7.86 4.38 3.42
CA ALA A 98 6.85 5.41 3.15
C ALA A 98 6.45 6.17 4.42
N TRP A 99 6.06 5.44 5.47
CA TRP A 99 5.37 6.01 6.61
C TRP A 99 6.30 6.35 7.78
N SER A 100 7.41 5.65 7.97
CA SER A 100 8.36 5.96 9.06
C SER A 100 9.52 6.86 8.61
N ILE A 101 9.67 7.11 7.31
CA ILE A 101 10.77 7.92 6.77
C ILE A 101 10.23 9.03 5.86
N VAL A 102 9.58 8.70 4.74
CA VAL A 102 9.19 9.70 3.74
C VAL A 102 8.14 10.68 4.26
N ALA A 103 7.04 10.20 4.84
CA ALA A 103 5.99 11.07 5.37
C ALA A 103 6.49 11.99 6.51
N PRO A 104 7.15 11.51 7.57
CA PRO A 104 7.63 12.37 8.66
C PRO A 104 8.66 13.42 8.19
N LEU A 105 9.59 13.03 7.30
CA LEU A 105 10.54 13.99 6.74
C LEU A 105 9.85 15.02 5.85
N GLY A 106 8.87 14.61 5.04
CA GLY A 106 8.04 15.51 4.26
C GLY A 106 7.25 16.48 5.14
N ASP A 107 6.67 16.01 6.24
CA ASP A 107 5.92 16.84 7.18
C ASP A 107 6.79 17.92 7.83
N ILE A 108 8.03 17.57 8.20
CA ILE A 108 9.00 18.53 8.74
C ILE A 108 9.41 19.54 7.67
N LEU A 109 9.75 19.08 6.46
CA LEU A 109 10.30 19.93 5.40
C LEU A 109 9.26 20.88 4.78
N LEU A 110 8.04 20.40 4.57
CA LEU A 110 6.99 21.15 3.87
C LEU A 110 6.13 21.98 4.83
N PHE A 111 5.91 21.49 6.05
CA PHE A 111 4.94 22.05 6.98
C PHE A 111 5.54 22.47 8.33
N SER A 112 6.85 22.26 8.54
CA SER A 112 7.53 22.58 9.80
C SER A 112 6.88 21.94 11.03
N GLU A 113 6.29 20.75 10.84
CA GLU A 113 5.63 20.02 11.91
C GLU A 113 6.64 19.50 12.96
N PRO A 114 6.26 19.42 14.26
CA PRO A 114 7.15 18.91 15.29
C PRO A 114 7.56 17.46 15.05
N ALA A 115 8.87 17.18 15.04
CA ALA A 115 9.41 15.86 14.75
C ALA A 115 8.79 14.74 15.62
N THR A 116 8.65 14.97 16.93
CA THR A 116 8.07 13.99 17.86
C THR A 116 6.65 13.59 17.49
N LYS A 117 5.84 14.53 17.00
CA LYS A 117 4.47 14.29 16.54
C LYS A 117 4.47 13.43 15.27
N VAL A 118 5.21 13.84 14.24
CA VAL A 118 5.12 13.21 12.92
C VAL A 118 5.80 11.84 12.88
N PHE A 119 6.85 11.61 13.66
CA PHE A 119 7.43 10.27 13.81
C PHE A 119 6.48 9.32 14.55
N LEU A 120 5.76 9.80 15.59
CA LEU A 120 4.73 8.99 16.24
C LEU A 120 3.60 8.63 15.28
N GLN A 121 3.12 9.60 14.49
CA GLN A 121 2.13 9.35 13.43
C GLN A 121 2.66 8.33 12.42
N GLY A 122 3.90 8.49 11.96
CA GLY A 122 4.54 7.60 11.00
C GLY A 122 4.65 6.14 11.46
N PHE A 123 5.07 5.91 12.71
CA PHE A 123 5.15 4.57 13.27
C PHE A 123 3.78 3.92 13.46
N VAL A 124 2.79 4.70 13.90
CA VAL A 124 1.42 4.21 14.09
C VAL A 124 0.77 3.91 12.74
N ALA A 125 0.93 4.78 11.76
CA ALA A 125 0.51 4.55 10.38
C ALA A 125 1.14 3.28 9.82
N THR A 126 2.46 3.11 9.97
CA THR A 126 3.18 1.90 9.55
C THR A 126 2.54 0.63 10.12
N GLY A 127 2.28 0.59 11.43
CA GLY A 127 1.68 -0.58 12.08
C GLY A 127 0.25 -0.87 11.62
N VAL A 128 -0.58 0.16 11.56
CA VAL A 128 -1.99 0.06 11.14
C VAL A 128 -2.10 -0.41 9.70
N ASN A 129 -1.33 0.23 8.83
CA ASN A 129 -1.31 -0.06 7.40
C ASN A 129 -0.74 -1.46 7.11
N PHE A 130 0.31 -1.86 7.84
CA PHE A 130 0.84 -3.22 7.79
C PHE A 130 -0.21 -4.26 8.16
N VAL A 131 -0.90 -4.10 9.29
CA VAL A 131 -1.94 -5.05 9.76
C VAL A 131 -3.11 -5.11 8.77
N SER A 132 -3.57 -3.94 8.31
CA SER A 132 -4.64 -3.84 7.31
C SER A 132 -4.28 -4.60 6.04
N THR A 133 -3.07 -4.36 5.50
CA THR A 133 -2.58 -4.97 4.26
C THR A 133 -2.29 -6.46 4.43
N LEU A 134 -1.75 -6.85 5.60
CA LEU A 134 -1.49 -8.24 5.95
C LEU A 134 -2.75 -9.08 5.91
N ILE A 135 -3.84 -8.58 6.49
CA ILE A 135 -5.11 -9.30 6.55
C ILE A 135 -5.85 -9.15 5.23
N LEU A 136 -6.25 -7.93 4.87
CA LEU A 136 -7.15 -7.69 3.75
C LEU A 136 -6.45 -7.86 2.41
N GLY A 137 -5.23 -7.35 2.27
CA GLY A 137 -4.45 -7.47 1.04
C GLY A 137 -4.19 -8.95 0.69
N THR A 138 -3.79 -9.75 1.68
CA THR A 138 -3.59 -11.20 1.48
C THR A 138 -4.91 -11.90 1.11
N ILE A 139 -6.02 -11.62 1.80
CA ILE A 139 -7.32 -12.22 1.51
C ILE A 139 -7.79 -11.88 0.09
N ILE A 140 -7.75 -10.61 -0.28
CA ILE A 140 -8.23 -10.14 -1.59
C ILE A 140 -7.35 -10.70 -2.71
N LEU A 141 -6.04 -10.73 -2.54
CA LEU A 141 -5.13 -11.31 -3.52
C LEU A 141 -5.34 -12.82 -3.68
N ALA A 142 -5.57 -13.54 -2.58
CA ALA A 142 -5.91 -14.96 -2.63
C ALA A 142 -7.25 -15.20 -3.35
N ALA A 143 -8.27 -14.38 -3.07
CA ALA A 143 -9.57 -14.45 -3.74
C ALA A 143 -9.45 -14.13 -5.23
N TYR A 144 -8.67 -13.10 -5.61
CA TYR A 144 -8.43 -12.73 -6.99
C TYR A 144 -7.74 -13.86 -7.77
N ASN A 145 -6.73 -14.54 -7.19
CA ASN A 145 -6.07 -15.64 -7.89
C ASN A 145 -6.99 -16.82 -8.17
N LYS A 146 -8.01 -17.06 -7.33
CA LYS A 146 -9.01 -18.11 -7.57
C LYS A 146 -9.88 -17.83 -8.80
N THR A 147 -9.93 -16.58 -9.28
CA THR A 147 -10.66 -16.22 -10.51
C THR A 147 -9.77 -16.29 -11.76
N GLN A 148 -8.46 -16.49 -11.60
CA GLN A 148 -7.51 -16.57 -12.71
C GLN A 148 -7.26 -18.01 -13.13
N VAL A 149 -7.13 -18.25 -14.44
CA VAL A 149 -6.64 -19.52 -14.96
C VAL A 149 -5.14 -19.61 -14.67
N LYS A 150 -4.69 -20.73 -14.09
CA LYS A 150 -3.28 -20.95 -13.80
C LYS A 150 -2.45 -20.80 -15.06
N ARG A 151 -1.51 -19.85 -15.06
CA ARG A 151 -0.66 -19.61 -16.23
C ARG A 151 0.13 -20.87 -16.59
N GLY A 152 0.02 -21.30 -17.84
CA GLY A 152 0.68 -22.51 -18.35
C GLY A 152 -0.07 -23.82 -18.14
N SER A 153 -1.33 -23.80 -17.65
CA SER A 153 -2.14 -25.00 -17.48
C SER A 153 -2.92 -25.44 -18.72
N LEU A 154 -2.85 -24.67 -19.82
CA LEU A 154 -3.53 -25.03 -21.07
C LEU A 154 -2.75 -26.14 -21.78
N ALA A 155 -3.31 -27.34 -21.80
CA ALA A 155 -2.90 -28.41 -22.71
C ALA A 155 -3.58 -28.20 -24.07
N LYS A 156 -2.85 -28.46 -25.16
CA LYS A 156 -3.44 -28.51 -26.50
C LYS A 156 -4.28 -29.80 -26.57
N GLU A 157 -5.52 -29.72 -27.01
CA GLU A 157 -6.27 -30.93 -27.38
C GLU A 157 -5.61 -31.57 -28.62
N ASP A 158 -5.46 -32.90 -28.58
CA ASP A 158 -4.87 -33.72 -29.65
C ASP A 158 -5.76 -33.79 -30.90
#